data_AF-A0A351FE98-F1
#
_entry.id   AF-A0A351FE98-F1
#
_cell.length_a   1.000
_cell.length_b   1.000
_cell.length_c   1.000
_cell.angle_alpha   90.00
_cell.angle_beta   90.00
_cell.angle_gamma   90.00
#
_symmetry.space_group_name_H-M   'P 1'
#
loop_
_entity.id
_entity.type
_entity.pdbx_description
1 polymer ?
#
loop_
_entity_poly.entity_id
_entity_poly.type
_entity_poly.pdbx_seq_one_letter_code
_entity_poly.pdbx_strand_id
1 'polypeptide(L)'
;MAEKTDKPLVSQRGLVFDFVLAISFFLFMSRVLIPHIPSQDPMAVMIVAGMASFCMTGVFWIATNMLRVTWVDYSRRKRLR
;
A
#
# COMPACT_ATOMS: atom_id res chain seq x y z
N MET A 1 34.85 16.97 2.32
CA MET A 1 33.66 17.82 2.15
C MET A 1 33.13 17.65 0.72
N ALA A 2 32.22 16.71 0.49
CA ALA A 2 31.47 16.60 -0.77
C ALA A 2 30.10 16.00 -0.46
N GLU A 3 29.27 16.76 0.25
CA GLU A 3 27.88 16.43 0.59
C GLU A 3 27.00 16.60 -0.65
N LYS A 4 27.07 15.64 -1.58
CA LYS A 4 26.23 15.63 -2.79
C LYS A 4 24.91 14.93 -2.52
N THR A 5 23.94 15.71 -2.04
CA THR A 5 22.49 15.57 -2.32
C THR A 5 22.01 14.11 -2.43
N ASP A 6 22.08 13.37 -1.33
CA ASP A 6 21.45 12.06 -1.23
C ASP A 6 19.96 12.22 -1.48
N LYS A 7 19.47 11.64 -2.59
CA LYS A 7 18.01 11.56 -2.82
C LYS A 7 17.38 10.95 -1.57
N PRO A 8 16.46 11.65 -0.88
CA PRO A 8 15.89 11.14 0.34
C PRO A 8 15.22 9.80 0.04
N LEU A 9 15.55 8.79 0.85
CA LEU A 9 15.01 7.42 0.75
C LEU A 9 13.47 7.43 0.85
N VAL A 10 12.92 8.42 1.52
CA VAL A 10 11.48 8.68 1.63
C VAL A 10 11.19 10.05 1.02
N SER A 11 10.67 10.06 -0.20
CA SER A 11 10.06 11.27 -0.74
C SER A 11 8.65 11.43 -0.16
N GLN A 12 8.31 12.62 0.34
CA GLN A 12 6.95 12.97 0.76
C GLN A 12 5.89 12.61 -0.31
N ARG A 13 6.25 12.73 -1.59
CA ARG A 13 5.40 12.35 -2.73
C ARG A 13 5.09 10.85 -2.77
N GLY A 14 6.06 10.03 -2.37
CA GLY A 14 5.88 8.59 -2.29
C GLY A 14 4.89 8.21 -1.21
N LEU A 15 4.96 8.81 -0.03
CA LEU A 15 4.04 8.53 1.06
C LEU A 15 2.59 8.84 0.68
N VAL A 16 2.35 9.97 0.01
CA VAL A 16 1.02 10.35 -0.49
C VAL A 16 0.54 9.36 -1.55
N PHE A 17 1.42 8.92 -2.45
CA PHE A 17 1.09 7.92 -3.46
C PHE A 17 0.66 6.59 -2.81
N ASP A 18 1.39 6.12 -1.80
CA ASP A 18 1.03 4.91 -1.07
C ASP A 18 -0.32 5.08 -0.39
N PHE A 19 -0.59 6.25 0.22
CA PHE A 19 -1.86 6.59 0.88
C PHE A 19 -3.05 6.49 -0.06
N VAL A 20 -2.93 7.08 -1.24
CA VAL A 20 -3.95 6.99 -2.28
C VAL A 20 -4.12 5.55 -2.76
N LEU A 21 -3.01 4.83 -2.97
CA LEU A 21 -3.04 3.45 -3.45
C LEU A 21 -3.71 2.51 -2.43
N ALA A 22 -3.44 2.69 -1.14
CA ALA A 22 -4.06 1.92 -0.06
C ALA A 22 -5.57 2.19 0.07
N ILE A 23 -6.01 3.45 -0.02
CA ILE A 23 -7.44 3.78 -0.02
C ILE A 23 -8.14 3.15 -1.23
N SER A 24 -7.51 3.22 -2.41
CA SER A 24 -8.06 2.59 -3.62
C SER A 24 -8.19 1.08 -3.48
N PHE A 25 -7.18 0.43 -2.87
CA PHE A 25 -7.16 -1.00 -2.62
C PHE A 25 -8.22 -1.42 -1.59
N PHE A 26 -8.43 -0.62 -0.54
CA PHE A 26 -9.47 -0.84 0.46
C PHE A 26 -10.86 -0.86 -0.18
N LEU A 27 -11.18 0.17 -0.98
CA LEU A 27 -12.47 0.26 -1.70
C LEU A 27 -12.67 -0.90 -2.68
N PHE A 28 -11.60 -1.28 -3.40
CA PHE A 28 -11.62 -2.40 -4.33
C PHE A 28 -11.87 -3.73 -3.60
N MET A 29 -11.14 -4.01 -2.52
CA MET A 29 -11.29 -5.26 -1.76
C MET A 29 -12.67 -5.36 -1.10
N SER A 30 -13.21 -4.26 -0.58
CA SER A 30 -14.57 -4.26 -0.03
C SER A 30 -15.62 -4.61 -1.10
N ARG A 31 -15.48 -4.11 -2.33
CA ARG A 31 -16.39 -4.45 -3.45
C ARG A 31 -16.32 -5.93 -3.84
N VAL A 32 -15.12 -6.52 -3.85
CA VAL A 32 -14.90 -7.92 -4.21
C VAL A 32 -15.41 -8.87 -3.14
N LEU A 33 -15.34 -8.49 -1.86
CA LEU A 33 -15.71 -9.36 -0.75
C LEU A 33 -17.23 -9.44 -0.52
N ILE A 34 -17.98 -8.36 -0.78
CA ILE A 34 -19.45 -8.32 -0.64
C ILE A 34 -20.17 -9.53 -1.27
N PRO A 35 -19.92 -9.90 -2.54
CA PRO A 35 -20.60 -11.04 -3.16
C PRO A 35 -20.15 -12.40 -2.64
N HIS A 36 -19.01 -12.49 -1.96
CA HIS A 36 -18.47 -13.74 -1.41
C HIS A 36 -18.96 -14.05 0.01
N ILE A 37 -19.65 -13.11 0.67
CA ILE A 37 -20.09 -13.28 2.06
C ILE A 37 -21.53 -13.81 2.04
N PRO A 38 -21.78 -15.09 2.40
CA PRO A 38 -23.11 -15.69 2.37
C PRO A 38 -23.91 -15.33 3.64
N SER A 39 -24.05 -14.04 3.97
CA SER A 39 -24.84 -13.59 5.11
C SER A 39 -26.02 -12.69 4.69
N GLN A 40 -27.18 -12.92 5.30
CA GLN A 40 -28.44 -12.23 4.97
C GLN A 40 -28.53 -10.84 5.61
N ASP A 41 -27.71 -10.54 6.64
CA ASP A 41 -27.72 -9.29 7.38
C ASP A 41 -26.77 -8.23 6.79
N PRO A 42 -27.29 -7.10 6.27
CA PRO A 42 -26.48 -6.08 5.59
C PRO A 42 -25.40 -5.44 6.48
N MET A 43 -25.67 -5.32 7.79
CA MET A 43 -24.73 -4.73 8.75
C MET A 43 -23.54 -5.65 9.03
N ALA A 44 -23.78 -6.96 9.10
CA ALA A 44 -22.72 -7.93 9.34
C ALA A 44 -21.77 -8.03 8.13
N VAL A 45 -22.32 -8.01 6.90
CA VAL A 45 -21.52 -7.98 5.66
C VAL A 45 -20.59 -6.77 5.64
N MET A 46 -21.10 -5.59 5.98
CA MET A 46 -20.31 -4.35 5.98
C MET A 46 -19.18 -4.37 7.01
N ILE A 47 -19.44 -4.82 8.24
CA ILE A 47 -18.43 -4.88 9.30
C ILE A 47 -17.35 -5.90 8.95
N VAL A 48 -17.74 -7.11 8.52
CA VAL A 48 -16.79 -8.17 8.16
C VAL A 48 -15.99 -7.78 6.93
N ALA A 49 -16.63 -7.22 5.90
CA ALA A 49 -15.94 -6.73 4.72
C ALA A 49 -14.96 -5.61 5.04
N GLY A 50 -15.33 -4.69 5.93
CA GLY A 50 -14.46 -3.60 6.39
C GLY A 50 -13.24 -4.10 7.18
N MET A 51 -13.43 -5.03 8.12
CA MET A 51 -12.32 -5.58 8.89
C MET A 51 -11.36 -6.41 8.01
N ALA A 52 -11.92 -7.22 7.11
CA ALA A 52 -11.12 -8.04 6.19
C ALA A 52 -10.34 -7.16 5.19
N SER A 53 -10.97 -6.16 4.59
CA SER A 53 -10.30 -5.26 3.66
C SER A 53 -9.26 -4.38 4.35
N PHE A 54 -9.49 -3.98 5.61
CA PHE A 54 -8.51 -3.21 6.40
C PHE A 54 -7.22 -4.01 6.62
N CYS A 55 -7.32 -5.28 7.01
CA CYS A 55 -6.16 -6.15 7.19
C CYS A 55 -5.36 -6.32 5.89
N MET A 56 -6.05 -6.63 4.78
CA MET A 56 -5.40 -6.78 3.46
C MET A 56 -4.73 -5.48 2.98
N THR A 57 -5.36 -4.34 3.24
CA THR A 57 -4.80 -3.01 2.92
C THR A 57 -3.57 -2.70 3.76
N GLY A 58 -3.54 -3.11 5.04
CA GLY A 58 -2.36 -2.97 5.91
C GLY A 58 -1.15 -3.77 5.42
N VAL A 59 -1.36 -5.00 4.95
CA VAL A 59 -0.29 -5.81 4.35
C VAL A 59 0.21 -5.16 3.05
N PHE A 60 -0.70 -4.70 2.21
CA PHE A 60 -0.37 -3.99 0.96
C PHE A 60 0.45 -2.72 1.22
N TRP A 61 0.13 -1.97 2.29
CA TRP A 61 0.90 -0.80 2.73
C TRP A 61 2.36 -1.14 3.01
N ILE A 62 2.58 -2.16 3.84
CA ILE A 62 3.93 -2.56 4.26
C ILE A 62 4.73 -3.08 3.06
N ALA A 63 4.09 -3.87 2.19
CA ALA A 63 4.70 -4.38 0.97
C ALA A 63 5.14 -3.25 0.01
N THR A 64 4.31 -2.23 -0.16
CA THR A 64 4.63 -1.07 -1.02
C THR A 64 5.82 -0.29 -0.46
N ASN A 65 5.92 -0.13 0.85
CA ASN A 65 7.08 0.49 1.50
C ASN A 65 8.37 -0.32 1.29
N MET A 66 8.31 -1.66 1.39
CA MET A 66 9.47 -2.51 1.09
C MET A 66 9.87 -2.42 -0.40
N LEU A 67 8.91 -2.45 -1.31
CA LEU A 67 9.17 -2.32 -2.75
C LEU A 67 9.87 -1.00 -3.07
N ARG A 68 9.47 0.11 -2.44
CA ARG A 68 10.16 1.40 -2.60
C ARG A 68 11.61 1.31 -2.15
N VAL A 69 11.89 0.73 -0.99
CA VAL A 69 13.26 0.60 -0.48
C VAL A 69 14.12 -0.21 -1.45
N THR A 70 13.61 -1.35 -1.93
CA THR A 70 14.31 -2.17 -2.93
C THR A 70 14.50 -1.43 -4.25
N TRP A 71 13.53 -0.64 -4.70
CA TRP A 71 13.64 0.15 -5.92
C TRP A 71 14.71 1.24 -5.80
N VAL A 72 14.75 1.95 -4.67
CA VAL A 72 15.78 2.96 -4.42
C VAL A 72 17.16 2.31 -4.41
N ASP A 73 17.31 1.19 -3.72
CA ASP A 73 18.56 0.44 -3.68
C ASP A 73 18.99 -0.06 -5.07
N TYR A 74 18.07 -0.64 -5.85
CA TYR A 74 18.31 -1.04 -7.24
C TYR A 74 18.75 0.15 -8.12
N SER A 75 18.09 1.30 -7.99
CA SER A 75 18.43 2.51 -8.75
C SER A 75 19.81 3.07 -8.40
N ARG A 76 20.24 2.93 -7.14
CA ARG A 76 21.59 3.30 -6.67
C ARG A 76 22.64 2.36 -7.28
N ARG A 77 22.39 1.05 -7.24
CA ARG A 77 23.29 0.03 -7.83
C ARG A 77 23.42 0.16 -9.35
N LYS A 78 22.34 0.45 -10.07
CA LYS A 78 22.37 0.66 -11.53
C LYS A 78 23.19 1.88 -11.94
N ARG A 79 23.29 2.92 -11.09
CA ARG A 79 24.10 4.12 -11.37
C ARG A 79 25.61 3.87 -11.22
N LEU A 80 26.00 2.85 -10.45
CA LEU A 80 27.40 2.50 -10.18
C LEU A 80 28.00 1.53 -11.23
N ARG A 81 27.19 0.99 -12.14
CA ARG A 81 27.61 0.24 -13.33
C ARG A 81 27.52 1.14 -14.55
#